data_AF-A0A1A8D7I5-F1
#
_entry.id   AF-A0A1A8D7I5-F1
#
_cell.length_a   1.000
_cell.length_b   1.000
_cell.length_c   1.000
_cell.angle_alpha   90.00
_cell.angle_beta   90.00
_cell.angle_gamma   90.00
#
_symmetry.space_group_name_H-M   'P 1'
#
loop_
_entity.id
_entity.type
_entity.pdbx_description
1 polymer ?
#
loop_
_entity_poly.entity_id
_entity_poly.type
_entity_poly.pdbx_seq_one_letter_code
_entity_poly.pdbx_strand_id
1 'polypeptide(L)'
;LVQNVAARLLTDTRRREHVTPVLTQLHWLPVRCRIQFKILLLVFKSLYLYAPLHLTQLVQPYVPGRLLRSADRRLLQVPGVR
;
A
#
# COMPACT_ATOMS: atom_id res chain seq x y z
N LEU A 1 -5.49 -18.31 -5.69
CA LEU A 1 -4.95 -19.47 -6.43
C LEU A 1 -4.20 -19.07 -7.70
N VAL A 2 -4.76 -18.19 -8.54
CA VAL A 2 -4.20 -17.80 -9.86
C VAL A 2 -2.73 -17.35 -9.79
N GLN A 3 -2.38 -16.44 -8.86
CA GLN A 3 -1.00 -15.95 -8.71
C GLN A 3 0.01 -17.07 -8.40
N ASN A 4 -0.38 -18.04 -7.55
CA ASN A 4 0.49 -19.15 -7.17
C ASN A 4 0.71 -20.10 -8.35
N VAL A 5 -0.32 -20.35 -9.15
CA VAL A 5 -0.22 -21.18 -10.36
C VAL A 5 0.64 -20.48 -11.42
N ALA A 6 0.42 -19.18 -11.65
CA ALA A 6 1.23 -18.40 -12.57
C ALA A 6 2.71 -18.36 -12.16
N ALA A 7 3.00 -18.17 -10.87
CA ALA A 7 4.37 -18.15 -10.35
C ALA A 7 5.07 -19.49 -10.59
N ARG A 8 4.34 -20.60 -10.42
CA ARG A 8 4.87 -21.94 -10.66
C ARG A 8 5.11 -22.22 -12.14
N LEU A 9 4.18 -21.80 -13.00
CA LEU A 9 4.30 -21.96 -14.45
C LEU A 9 5.54 -21.22 -14.98
N LEU A 10 5.80 -20.01 -14.49
CA LEU A 10 6.94 -19.20 -14.95
C LEU A 10 8.30 -19.71 -14.46
N THR A 11 8.33 -20.34 -13.29
CA THR A 11 9.58 -20.80 -12.65
C THR A 11 9.78 -22.31 -12.75
N ASP A 12 8.87 -23.01 -13.45
CA ASP A 12 8.80 -24.48 -13.54
C ASP A 12 8.96 -25.18 -12.18
N THR A 13 8.34 -24.62 -11.13
CA THR A 13 8.48 -25.14 -9.77
C THR A 13 7.48 -26.26 -9.49
N ARG A 14 7.94 -27.33 -8.84
CA ARG A 14 7.14 -28.54 -8.63
C ARG A 14 5.88 -28.23 -7.84
N ARG A 15 4.77 -28.90 -8.16
CA ARG A 15 3.44 -28.66 -7.56
C ARG A 15 3.43 -28.71 -6.02
N ARG A 16 4.24 -29.58 -5.41
CA ARG A 16 4.30 -29.80 -3.95
C ARG A 16 5.28 -28.87 -3.23
N GLU A 17 6.13 -28.15 -3.95
CA GLU A 17 7.08 -27.22 -3.33
C GLU A 17 6.36 -26.02 -2.74
N HIS A 18 6.93 -25.40 -1.72
CA HIS A 18 6.34 -24.23 -1.10
C HIS A 18 6.40 -23.01 -2.05
N VAL A 19 5.26 -22.33 -2.27
CA VAL A 19 5.18 -21.25 -3.26
C VAL A 19 5.74 -19.91 -2.78
N THR A 20 5.80 -19.69 -1.46
CA THR A 20 6.26 -18.41 -0.89
C THR A 20 7.68 -18.00 -1.31
N PRO A 21 8.73 -18.88 -1.27
CA PRO A 21 10.06 -18.47 -1.75
C PRO A 21 10.06 -18.07 -3.22
N VAL A 22 9.26 -18.75 -4.06
CA VAL A 22 9.09 -18.44 -5.48
C VAL A 22 8.48 -17.05 -5.66
N LEU A 23 7.42 -16.76 -4.92
CA LEU A 23 6.78 -15.43 -4.94
C LEU A 23 7.75 -14.33 -4.49
N THR A 24 8.57 -14.60 -3.48
CA THR A 24 9.59 -13.64 -3.01
C THR A 24 10.65 -13.39 -4.08
N GLN A 25 11.15 -14.43 -4.75
CA GLN A 25 12.13 -14.31 -5.85
C GLN A 25 11.56 -13.51 -7.04
N LEU A 26 10.27 -13.68 -7.33
CA LEU A 26 9.58 -12.91 -8.37
C LEU A 26 9.19 -11.49 -7.91
N HIS A 27 9.43 -11.12 -6.65
CA HIS A 27 8.91 -9.90 -6.02
C HIS A 27 7.37 -9.78 -6.06
N TRP A 28 6.69 -10.91 -6.17
CA TRP A 28 5.24 -11.00 -6.29
C TRP A 28 4.61 -11.03 -4.91
N LEU A 29 4.27 -9.85 -4.40
CA LEU A 29 3.57 -9.71 -3.13
C LEU A 29 2.24 -10.49 -3.12
N PRO A 30 1.89 -11.19 -2.02
CA PRO A 30 0.56 -11.73 -1.82
C PRO A 30 -0.52 -10.66 -1.99
N VAL A 31 -1.73 -11.05 -2.42
CA VAL A 31 -2.83 -10.12 -2.72
C VAL A 31 -3.07 -9.12 -1.58
N ARG A 32 -3.12 -9.60 -0.33
CA ARG A 32 -3.31 -8.73 0.86
C ARG A 32 -2.22 -7.67 0.98
N CYS A 33 -0.97 -8.04 0.79
CA CYS A 33 0.17 -7.13 0.83
C CYS A 33 0.14 -6.13 -0.33
N ARG A 34 -0.30 -6.55 -1.53
CA ARG A 34 -0.47 -5.65 -2.69
C ARG A 34 -1.53 -4.58 -2.43
N ILE A 35 -2.65 -4.94 -1.81
CA ILE A 35 -3.70 -3.99 -1.44
C ILE A 35 -3.12 -2.94 -0.48
N GLN A 36 -2.43 -3.37 0.57
CA GLN A 36 -1.77 -2.46 1.51
C GLN A 36 -0.75 -1.56 0.83
N PHE A 37 0.12 -2.13 -0.02
CA PHE A 37 1.11 -1.37 -0.76
C PHE A 37 0.47 -0.32 -1.68
N LYS A 38 -0.59 -0.68 -2.41
CA LYS A 38 -1.34 0.25 -3.27
C LYS A 38 -1.95 1.40 -2.47
N ILE A 39 -2.52 1.13 -1.30
CA ILE A 39 -3.07 2.17 -0.41
C ILE A 39 -1.95 3.11 0.05
N LEU A 40 -0.83 2.57 0.56
CA LEU A 40 0.31 3.37 1.01
C LEU A 40 0.89 4.24 -0.10
N LEU A 41 1.08 3.66 -1.28
CA LEU A 41 1.58 4.38 -2.45
C LEU A 41 0.63 5.48 -2.91
N LEU A 42 -0.68 5.22 -2.87
CA LEU A 42 -1.70 6.20 -3.22
C LEU A 42 -1.68 7.39 -2.24
N VAL A 43 -1.66 7.10 -0.93
CA VAL A 43 -1.54 8.12 0.13
C VAL A 43 -0.28 8.95 -0.05
N PHE A 44 0.86 8.31 -0.27
CA PHE A 44 2.13 9.00 -0.53
C PHE A 44 2.00 9.95 -1.73
N LYS A 45 1.51 9.46 -2.88
CA LYS A 45 1.35 10.31 -4.07
C LYS A 45 0.40 11.48 -3.83
N SER A 46 -0.68 11.27 -3.09
CA SER A 46 -1.63 12.33 -2.74
C SER A 46 -0.99 13.41 -1.86
N LEU A 47 -0.14 13.04 -0.91
CA LEU A 47 0.55 14.00 -0.04
C LEU A 47 1.59 14.86 -0.79
N TYR A 48 2.24 14.31 -1.81
CA TYR A 48 3.26 15.01 -2.59
C TYR A 48 2.75 15.59 -3.93
N LEU A 49 1.42 15.78 -4.08
CA LEU A 49 0.78 16.36 -5.27
C LEU A 49 1.04 15.64 -6.60
N TYR A 50 1.43 14.36 -6.55
CA TYR A 50 1.57 13.51 -7.74
C TYR A 50 0.28 12.75 -8.10
N ALA A 51 -0.82 13.04 -7.39
CA ALA A 51 -2.14 12.46 -7.63
C ALA A 51 -3.11 13.54 -8.16
N PRO A 52 -4.22 13.12 -8.81
CA PRO A 52 -5.29 14.04 -9.19
C PRO A 52 -5.84 14.86 -8.02
N LEU A 53 -6.27 16.10 -8.30
CA LEU A 53 -6.70 17.08 -7.30
C LEU A 53 -7.76 16.53 -6.32
N HIS A 54 -8.73 15.76 -6.81
CA HIS A 54 -9.77 15.20 -5.94
C HIS A 54 -9.21 14.24 -4.88
N LEU A 55 -8.14 13.49 -5.19
CA LEU A 55 -7.50 12.60 -4.22
C LEU A 55 -6.61 13.35 -3.25
N THR A 56 -5.91 14.38 -3.71
CA THR A 56 -5.09 15.21 -2.83
C THR A 56 -6.00 15.91 -1.81
N GLN A 57 -7.14 16.46 -2.25
CA GLN A 57 -8.15 17.08 -1.36
C GLN A 57 -8.72 16.14 -0.29
N LEU A 58 -8.83 14.83 -0.58
CA LEU A 58 -9.31 13.83 0.38
C LEU A 58 -8.24 13.40 1.40
N VAL A 59 -6.96 13.46 1.03
CA VAL A 59 -5.83 12.98 1.85
C VAL A 59 -4.97 14.16 2.27
N GLN A 60 -5.38 14.82 3.35
CA GLN A 60 -4.71 16.00 3.89
C GLN A 60 -3.90 15.67 5.14
N PRO A 61 -2.69 16.24 5.30
CA PRO A 61 -1.92 16.09 6.52
C PRO A 61 -2.63 16.79 7.69
N TYR A 62 -2.62 16.15 8.86
CA TYR A 62 -3.12 16.76 10.08
C TYR A 62 -2.11 17.78 10.62
N VAL A 63 -2.50 19.04 10.64
CA VAL A 63 -1.73 20.13 11.25
C VAL A 63 -2.44 20.56 12.53
N PRO A 64 -1.88 20.27 13.72
CA PRO A 64 -2.51 20.70 14.96
C PRO A 64 -2.37 22.22 15.13
N GLY A 65 -3.45 22.90 15.54
CA GLY A 65 -3.43 24.34 15.81
C GLY A 65 -2.61 24.76 17.04
N ARG A 66 -2.08 23.80 17.80
CA ARG A 66 -1.20 24.00 18.96
C ARG A 66 -0.07 22.98 18.96
N LEU A 67 1.01 23.29 19.66
CA LEU A 67 2.14 22.37 19.82
C LEU A 67 1.71 21.14 20.65
N LEU A 68 1.77 19.97 20.02
CA LEU A 68 1.44 18.68 20.64
C LEU A 68 2.64 17.74 20.54
N ARG A 69 2.81 16.86 21.54
CA ARG A 69 3.81 15.78 21.49
C ARG A 69 3.61 14.81 20.32
N SER A 70 2.41 14.80 19.74
CA SER A 70 2.05 13.98 18.57
C SER A 70 2.22 14.70 17.24
N ALA A 71 2.66 15.96 17.20
CA ALA A 71 2.79 16.74 15.96
C ALA A 71 3.69 16.04 14.93
N ASP A 72 4.75 15.36 15.37
CA ASP A 72 5.72 14.70 14.48
C ASP A 72 5.25 13.34 13.93
N ARG A 73 4.06 12.86 14.32
CA ARG A 73 3.55 11.54 13.92
C ARG A 73 3.04 11.47 12.47
N ARG A 74 3.10 12.57 11.70
CA ARG A 74 2.65 12.66 10.29
C ARG A 74 1.25 12.06 10.07
N LEU A 75 0.32 12.42 10.95
CA LEU A 75 -1.05 11.91 10.91
C LEU A 75 -1.81 12.52 9.74
N LEU A 76 -2.85 11.83 9.28
CA LEU A 76 -3.81 12.34 8.30
C LEU A 76 -5.03 12.93 9.03
N GLN A 77 -5.66 13.93 8.41
CA GLN A 77 -6.90 14.49 8.92
C GLN A 77 -8.03 13.45 8.84
N VAL A 78 -8.79 13.31 9.94
CA VAL A 78 -9.99 12.46 9.94
C VAL A 78 -11.11 13.22 9.24
N PRO A 79 -11.74 12.66 8.19
CA PRO A 79 -12.86 13.31 7.53
C PRO A 79 -14.02 13.47 8.51
N GLY A 80 -14.60 14.66 8.56
CA GLY A 80 -15.81 14.91 9.34
C GLY A 80 -16.96 14.06 8.81
N VAL A 81 -17.67 13.37 9.71
CA VAL A 81 -18.93 12.70 9.36
C VAL A 81 -19.98 13.79 9.16
N ARG A 82 -20.56 13.87 7.96
CA ARG A 82 -21.80 14.64 7.73
C ARG A 82 -22.99 13.77 8.05
#